data_AF-A0A820J0L3-F1
#
_entry.id   AF-A0A820J0L3-F1
#
_cell.length_a   1.000
_cell.length_b   1.000
_cell.length_c   1.000
_cell.angle_alpha   90.00
_cell.angle_beta   90.00
_cell.angle_gamma   90.00
#
_symmetry.space_group_name_H-M   'P 1'
#
loop_
_entity.id
_entity.type
_entity.pdbx_description
1 polymer ?
#
loop_
_entity_poly.entity_id
_entity_poly.type
_entity_poly.pdbx_seq_one_letter_code
_entity_poly.pdbx_strand_id
1 'polypeptide(L)'
;HVNVTVGDLNEYQPRFTQRIYHTSIPENFLTKNSSLSPILQIIAIDDDCYDKTILYTILNNDMPNDIFPFEIDKYTGYIRVKHQLDYETISTYRFRVKASNLDHITSSIVPV
;
A
#
# COMPACT_ATOMS: atom_id res chain seq x y z
N HIS A 1 -42.47 -10.55 -14.97
CA HIS A 1 -41.45 -9.49 -15.09
C HIS A 1 -40.76 -9.37 -13.74
N VAL A 2 -39.48 -9.72 -13.67
CA VAL A 2 -38.67 -9.55 -12.46
C VAL A 2 -37.80 -8.33 -12.70
N ASN A 3 -37.98 -7.28 -11.90
CA ASN A 3 -37.05 -6.16 -11.86
C ASN A 3 -35.96 -6.51 -10.86
N VAL A 4 -34.78 -6.87 -11.39
CA VAL A 4 -33.55 -6.95 -10.60
C VAL A 4 -32.85 -5.60 -10.78
N THR A 5 -32.97 -4.73 -9.80
CA THR A 5 -32.02 -3.63 -9.63
C THR A 5 -30.82 -4.21 -8.90
N VAL A 6 -29.76 -4.53 -9.65
CA VAL A 6 -28.43 -4.67 -9.09
C VAL A 6 -28.06 -3.26 -8.62
N GLY A 7 -28.08 -3.02 -7.31
CA GLY A 7 -27.49 -1.80 -6.77
C GLY A 7 -26.01 -1.83 -7.12
N ASP A 8 -25.54 -0.79 -7.78
CA ASP A 8 -24.17 -0.68 -8.29
C ASP A 8 -23.18 -1.21 -7.26
N LEU A 9 -22.44 -2.27 -7.65
CA LEU A 9 -21.15 -2.57 -7.04
C LEU A 9 -20.39 -1.25 -7.05
N ASN A 10 -20.03 -0.71 -5.90
CA ASN A 10 -19.36 0.58 -5.83
C ASN A 10 -18.13 0.59 -6.77
N GLU A 11 -18.25 1.27 -7.91
CA GLU A 11 -17.33 1.24 -9.05
C GLU A 11 -16.05 2.07 -8.81
N TYR A 12 -15.91 2.66 -7.62
CA TYR A 12 -14.86 3.63 -7.27
C TYR A 12 -13.95 3.08 -6.16
N GLN A 13 -13.18 2.04 -6.47
CA GLN A 13 -12.10 1.59 -5.57
C GLN A 13 -10.86 2.47 -5.75
N PRO A 14 -10.07 2.74 -4.69
CA PRO A 14 -8.83 3.49 -4.81
C PRO A 14 -7.93 2.90 -5.91
N ARG A 15 -7.63 3.71 -6.93
CA ARG A 15 -6.73 3.33 -8.02
C ARG A 15 -5.36 3.95 -7.81
N PHE A 16 -4.31 3.16 -7.92
CA PHE A 16 -2.95 3.71 -7.90
C PHE A 16 -2.70 4.56 -9.15
N THR A 17 -2.00 5.68 -8.97
CA THR A 17 -1.60 6.56 -10.09
C THR A 17 -0.59 5.92 -11.04
N GLN A 18 0.13 4.90 -10.57
CA GLN A 18 1.08 4.11 -11.36
C GLN A 18 0.79 2.63 -11.19
N ARG A 19 0.98 1.86 -12.27
CA ARG A 19 0.88 0.39 -12.25
C ARG A 19 2.05 -0.25 -11.50
N ILE A 20 3.23 0.35 -11.61
CA ILE A 20 4.48 -0.11 -10.98
C ILE A 20 5.20 1.12 -10.46
N TYR A 21 5.53 1.11 -9.17
CA TYR A 21 6.43 2.09 -8.58
C TYR A 21 7.81 1.47 -8.43
N HIS A 22 8.85 2.25 -8.74
CA HIS A 22 10.23 1.81 -8.58
C HIS A 22 11.08 2.92 -7.97
N THR A 23 12.05 2.53 -7.15
CA THR A 23 13.08 3.43 -6.62
C THR A 23 14.37 2.63 -6.41
N SER A 24 15.51 3.32 -6.35
CA SER A 24 16.80 2.74 -6.03
C SER A 24 17.45 3.59 -4.95
N ILE A 25 17.94 2.95 -3.91
CA ILE A 25 18.56 3.58 -2.75
C ILE A 25 19.87 2.84 -2.40
N PRO A 26 20.86 3.54 -1.84
CA PRO A 26 22.08 2.89 -1.38
C PRO A 26 21.81 2.08 -0.12
N GLU A 27 22.50 0.97 0.08
CA GLU A 27 22.35 0.13 1.29
C GLU A 27 22.67 0.90 2.59
N ASN A 28 23.59 1.87 2.51
CA ASN A 28 23.97 2.74 3.61
C ASN A 28 22.99 3.91 3.86
N PHE A 29 21.74 3.79 3.39
CA PHE A 29 20.71 4.82 3.51
C PHE A 29 20.53 5.30 4.95
N LEU A 30 20.40 4.38 5.91
CA LEU A 30 20.19 4.71 7.34
C LEU A 30 21.43 5.32 8.03
N THR A 31 22.62 5.15 7.46
CA THR A 31 23.83 5.80 7.98
C THR A 31 23.89 7.27 7.57
N LYS A 32 23.29 7.61 6.43
CA LYS A 32 23.35 8.96 5.83
C LYS A 32 22.10 9.78 6.06
N ASN A 33 20.97 9.14 6.36
CA ASN A 33 19.66 9.77 6.45
C ASN A 33 18.93 9.32 7.71
N SER A 34 18.01 10.15 8.19
CA SER A 34 17.08 9.76 9.26
C SER A 34 16.14 8.65 8.78
N SER A 35 15.80 7.71 9.67
CA SER A 35 14.76 6.68 9.43
C SER A 35 13.41 7.30 9.03
N LEU A 36 13.15 8.56 9.42
CA LEU A 36 11.93 9.28 9.03
C LEU A 36 11.93 9.79 7.58
N SER A 37 13.05 9.70 6.86
CA SER A 37 13.18 10.21 5.49
C SER A 37 12.48 9.28 4.50
N PRO A 38 11.54 9.77 3.68
CA PRO A 38 10.85 8.94 2.69
C PRO A 38 11.78 8.59 1.52
N ILE A 39 11.65 7.37 0.99
CA ILE A 39 12.36 6.90 -0.21
C ILE A 39 11.48 6.86 -1.45
N LEU A 40 10.16 6.85 -1.24
CA LEU A 40 9.13 6.75 -2.27
C LEU A 40 7.79 7.15 -1.67
N GLN A 41 6.92 7.76 -2.47
CA GLN A 41 5.51 7.95 -2.11
C GLN A 41 4.63 7.14 -3.04
N ILE A 42 3.70 6.39 -2.46
CA ILE A 42 2.64 5.69 -3.18
C ILE A 42 1.37 6.53 -3.12
N ILE A 43 0.74 6.74 -4.28
CA ILE A 43 -0.47 7.56 -4.38
C ILE A 43 -1.58 6.74 -5.03
N ALA A 44 -2.71 6.62 -4.34
CA ALA A 44 -3.97 6.17 -4.89
C ALA A 44 -4.99 7.31 -4.87
N ILE A 45 -5.91 7.29 -5.84
CA ILE A 45 -6.99 8.25 -5.99
C ILE A 45 -8.30 7.46 -5.97
N ASP A 46 -9.28 7.97 -5.25
CA ASP A 46 -10.65 7.51 -5.30
C ASP A 46 -11.48 8.65 -5.91
N ASP A 47 -12.20 8.35 -6.99
CA ASP A 47 -12.94 9.37 -7.75
C ASP A 47 -14.28 9.73 -7.08
N ASP A 48 -14.64 9.09 -5.96
CA ASP A 48 -15.81 9.45 -5.17
C ASP A 48 -15.59 10.79 -4.45
N CYS A 49 -16.47 11.78 -4.70
CA CYS A 49 -16.27 13.20 -4.37
C CYS A 49 -16.32 13.55 -2.87
N TYR A 50 -16.32 12.56 -1.98
CA TYR A 50 -16.44 12.77 -0.54
C TYR A 50 -15.25 12.20 0.21
N ASP A 51 -14.18 12.99 0.36
CA ASP A 51 -13.08 12.86 1.34
C ASP A 51 -12.93 11.47 2.02
N LYS A 52 -12.73 10.42 1.23
CA LYS A 52 -12.46 9.10 1.78
C LYS A 52 -10.98 9.02 2.08
N THR A 53 -10.64 8.99 3.36
CA THR A 53 -9.26 8.75 3.79
C THR A 53 -8.79 7.41 3.21
N ILE A 54 -7.83 7.46 2.30
CA ILE A 54 -7.17 6.28 1.76
C ILE A 54 -6.09 5.84 2.76
N LEU A 55 -6.17 4.58 3.16
CA LEU A 55 -5.20 3.93 4.03
C LEU A 55 -4.28 3.02 3.22
N TYR A 56 -2.98 3.12 3.46
CA TYR A 56 -1.96 2.33 2.80
C TYR A 56 -1.41 1.25 3.73
N THR A 57 -1.15 0.06 3.19
CA THR A 57 -0.53 -1.06 3.91
C THR A 57 0.37 -1.85 2.99
N ILE A 58 1.59 -2.16 3.44
CA ILE A 58 2.48 -3.08 2.72
C ILE A 58 1.96 -4.51 2.92
N LEU A 59 1.80 -5.22 1.81
CA LEU A 59 1.54 -6.65 1.78
C LEU A 59 2.86 -7.35 1.46
N ASN A 60 3.52 -7.82 2.51
CA ASN A 60 4.71 -8.64 2.41
C ASN A 60 4.39 -10.06 2.88
N ASN A 61 4.50 -11.03 1.98
CA ASN A 61 4.22 -12.43 2.26
C ASN A 61 5.50 -13.28 2.37
N ASP A 62 6.65 -12.71 1.98
CA ASP A 62 7.90 -13.47 1.82
C ASP A 62 8.82 -13.34 3.03
N MET A 63 8.56 -12.37 3.93
CA MET A 63 9.33 -12.14 5.15
C MET A 63 8.43 -11.77 6.34
N PRO A 64 8.79 -12.16 7.57
CA PRO A 64 8.16 -11.62 8.78
C PRO A 64 8.24 -10.08 8.83
N ASN A 65 7.18 -9.44 9.32
CA ASN A 65 7.04 -7.98 9.36
C ASN A 65 8.11 -7.30 10.24
N ASP A 66 8.60 -8.02 11.23
CA ASP A 66 9.62 -7.66 12.21
C ASP A 66 11.04 -7.65 11.64
N ILE A 67 11.28 -8.29 10.49
CA ILE A 67 12.58 -8.22 9.78
C ILE A 67 12.50 -7.51 8.43
N PHE A 68 11.29 -7.35 7.87
CA PHE A 68 11.11 -6.68 6.58
C PHE A 68 11.56 -5.21 6.66
N PRO A 69 12.46 -4.72 5.79
CA PRO A 69 13.18 -3.47 6.05
C PRO A 69 12.42 -2.19 5.74
N PHE A 70 11.21 -2.29 5.17
CA PHE A 70 10.41 -1.12 4.81
C PHE A 70 9.14 -1.00 5.65
N GLU A 71 8.71 0.23 5.84
CA GLU A 71 7.41 0.58 6.38
C GLU A 71 6.72 1.61 5.51
N ILE A 72 5.40 1.71 5.65
CA ILE A 72 4.60 2.71 4.96
C ILE A 72 3.80 3.53 5.96
N ASP A 73 3.83 4.84 5.79
CA ASP A 73 2.92 5.73 6.48
C ASP A 73 1.50 5.53 5.96
N LYS A 74 0.61 5.07 6.84
CA LYS A 74 -0.73 4.65 6.45
C LYS A 74 -1.60 5.77 5.86
N TYR A 75 -1.30 7.04 6.10
CA TYR A 75 -2.12 8.16 5.61
C TYR A 75 -1.52 8.85 4.40
N THR A 76 -0.19 8.94 4.35
CA THR A 76 0.51 9.71 3.30
C THR A 76 1.05 8.84 2.17
N GLY A 77 1.14 7.52 2.38
CA GLY A 77 1.72 6.57 1.42
C GLY A 77 3.25 6.66 1.30
N TYR A 78 3.92 7.41 2.20
CA TYR A 78 5.38 7.47 2.23
C TYR A 78 5.97 6.15 2.72
N ILE A 79 6.84 5.57 1.90
CA ILE A 79 7.65 4.41 2.25
C ILE A 79 8.97 4.90 2.82
N ARG A 80 9.40 4.26 3.92
CA ARG A 80 10.65 4.52 4.63
C ARG A 80 11.43 3.23 4.87
N VAL A 81 12.71 3.39 5.15
CA VAL A 81 13.60 2.29 5.55
C VAL A 81 13.63 2.26 7.09
N LYS A 82 13.37 1.10 7.69
CA LYS A 82 13.40 0.90 9.15
C LYS A 82 14.49 -0.06 9.64
N HIS A 83 15.02 -0.90 8.75
CA HIS A 83 16.14 -1.80 9.05
C HIS A 83 17.27 -1.61 8.04
N GLN A 84 18.49 -2.00 8.43
CA GLN A 84 19.65 -1.95 7.53
C GLN A 84 19.41 -2.84 6.30
N LEU A 85 19.90 -2.37 5.16
CA LEU A 85 19.88 -3.10 3.91
C LEU A 85 21.25 -3.72 3.71
N ASP A 86 21.27 -4.86 3.03
CA ASP A 86 22.47 -5.61 2.69
C ASP A 86 22.30 -6.08 1.24
N TYR A 87 23.00 -5.42 0.33
CA TYR A 87 22.84 -5.64 -1.11
C TYR A 87 23.33 -7.03 -1.54
N GLU A 88 24.37 -7.54 -0.90
CA GLU A 88 24.92 -8.87 -1.13
C GLU A 88 23.92 -9.97 -0.75
N THR A 89 23.12 -9.75 0.29
CA THR A 89 22.08 -10.68 0.72
C THR A 89 20.79 -10.56 -0.11
N ILE A 90 20.26 -9.34 -0.29
CA ILE A 90 19.06 -9.08 -1.11
C ILE A 90 19.28 -7.84 -1.97
N SER A 91 19.53 -8.08 -3.26
CA SER A 91 19.75 -7.01 -4.24
C SER A 91 18.47 -6.36 -4.76
N THR A 92 17.30 -6.97 -4.54
CA THR A 92 16.01 -6.41 -4.99
C THR A 92 14.85 -6.88 -4.11
N TYR A 93 14.09 -5.92 -3.58
CA TYR A 93 12.84 -6.19 -2.87
C TYR A 93 11.64 -5.98 -3.80
N ARG A 94 10.72 -6.94 -3.80
CA ARG A 94 9.43 -6.86 -4.53
C ARG A 94 8.31 -7.16 -3.55
N PHE A 95 7.41 -6.21 -3.37
CA PHE A 95 6.25 -6.35 -2.48
C PHE A 95 5.07 -5.59 -3.06
N ARG A 96 3.87 -5.85 -2.53
CA ARG A 96 2.65 -5.17 -2.95
C ARG A 96 2.25 -4.15 -1.88
N VAL A 97 1.53 -3.11 -2.31
CA VAL A 97 0.89 -2.16 -1.40
C VAL A 97 -0.61 -2.25 -1.65
N LYS A 98 -1.39 -2.32 -0.57
CA LYS A 98 -2.84 -2.19 -0.58
C LYS A 98 -3.21 -0.74 -0.28
N ALA A 99 -4.12 -0.19 -1.07
CA ALA A 99 -4.85 1.03 -0.75
C ALA A 99 -6.29 0.65 -0.43
N SER A 100 -6.86 1.19 0.65
CA SER A 100 -8.25 0.94 1.04
C SER A 100 -8.89 2.18 1.63
N ASN A 101 -10.15 2.42 1.30
CA ASN A 101 -11.02 3.39 1.96
C ASN A 101 -11.88 2.69 3.03
N LEU A 102 -12.45 3.46 3.96
CA LEU A 102 -13.32 2.95 5.03
C LEU A 102 -14.65 2.36 4.52
N ASP A 103 -15.03 2.65 3.27
CA ASP A 103 -16.33 2.25 2.71
C ASP A 103 -16.35 0.83 2.11
N HIS A 104 -15.28 0.05 2.26
CA HIS A 104 -15.25 -1.36 1.86
C HIS A 104 -14.59 -2.28 2.89
N ILE A 105 -15.35 -2.59 3.96
CA ILE A 105 -15.31 -3.92 4.56
C ILE A 105 -16.64 -4.60 4.23
N THR A 106 -16.73 -5.22 3.06
CA THR A 106 -17.88 -6.06 2.72
C THR A 106 -17.63 -7.45 3.31
N SER A 107 -18.22 -7.74 4.49
CA SER A 107 -18.48 -9.11 4.92
C SER A 107 -19.92 -9.45 4.52
N SER A 108 -20.10 -10.38 3.57
CA SER A 108 -21.40 -11.00 3.34
C SER A 108 -21.42 -12.36 4.02
N ILE A 109 -22.30 -12.51 5.00
CA ILE A 109 -22.77 -13.81 5.49
C ILE A 109 -23.49 -14.45 4.31
N VAL A 110 -23.14 -15.68 3.96
CA VAL A 110 -23.98 -16.53 3.11
C VAL A 110 -24.82 -17.40 4.05
N PRO A 111 -26.11 -17.08 4.29
CA PRO A 111 -27.06 -18.09 4.70
C PRO A 111 -27.55 -18.78 3.41
N VAL A 112 -27.01 -19.96 3.09
CA VAL A 112 -27.55 -21.29 3.44
C VAL A 112 -26.42 -22.32 3.25
#